data_AF-A0A6B2LMF5-F1
#
_entry.id   AF-A0A6B2LMF5-F1
#
_cell.length_a   1.000
_cell.length_b   1.000
_cell.length_c   1.000
_cell.angle_alpha   90.00
_cell.angle_beta   90.00
_cell.angle_gamma   90.00
#
_symmetry.space_group_name_H-M   'P 1'
#
loop_
_entity.id
_entity.type
_entity.pdbx_description
1 polymer ?
#
loop_
_entity_poly.entity_id
_entity_poly.type
_entity_poly.pdbx_seq_one_letter_code
_entity_poly.pdbx_strand_id
1 'polypeptide(L)'
;MREGRSVSVQLLNYRKNGFPFWNVFVIFPVHDAKGKVPAFIAIQQDITEIRMSQPLYKWLSVHTSLWLEHIGKNIYSHLFIHKKIDGKKLVALTIDQLLSLGTSKEDAHYLFEQIQILMERDLKTRPFKHLSTSAASMKSWKGGYNVPRISSSRSAGDCL
;
A
#
# COMPACT_ATOMS: atom_id res chain seq x y z
N MET A 1 -29.76 0.53 -12.96
CA MET A 1 -30.39 0.52 -11.62
C MET A 1 -31.89 0.70 -11.80
N ARG A 2 -32.67 -0.39 -11.84
CA ARG A 2 -34.12 -0.34 -12.12
C ARG A 2 -34.99 -0.08 -10.89
N GLU A 3 -34.41 -0.07 -9.69
CA GLU A 3 -35.15 -0.07 -8.42
C GLU A 3 -35.16 1.27 -7.66
N GLY A 4 -34.51 2.33 -8.18
CA GLY A 4 -34.49 3.64 -7.50
C GLY A 4 -33.81 3.63 -6.11
N ARG A 5 -32.92 2.67 -5.86
CA ARG A 5 -32.15 2.57 -4.59
C ARG A 5 -30.75 3.12 -4.73
N SER A 6 -30.20 3.62 -3.64
CA SER A 6 -28.78 3.97 -3.56
C SER A 6 -27.89 2.73 -3.66
N VAL A 7 -26.70 2.90 -4.21
CA VAL A 7 -25.70 1.85 -4.35
C VAL A 7 -24.38 2.38 -3.81
N SER A 8 -23.69 1.59 -2.99
CA SER A 8 -22.34 1.88 -2.53
C SER A 8 -21.44 0.69 -2.86
N VAL A 9 -20.39 0.93 -3.64
CA VAL A 9 -19.44 -0.10 -4.08
C VAL A 9 -18.01 0.38 -3.92
N GLN A 10 -17.10 -0.55 -3.67
CA GLN A 10 -15.66 -0.27 -3.71
C GLN A 10 -15.10 -0.84 -5.00
N LEU A 11 -14.47 0.01 -5.80
CA LEU A 11 -13.97 -0.31 -7.12
C LEU A 11 -12.48 -0.02 -7.17
N LEU A 12 -11.76 -0.86 -7.90
CA LEU A 12 -10.39 -0.54 -8.31
C LEU A 12 -10.46 0.23 -9.63
N ASN A 13 -10.18 1.52 -9.59
CA ASN A 13 -10.15 2.39 -10.76
C ASN A 13 -8.71 2.67 -11.20
N TYR A 14 -8.55 3.17 -12.42
CA TYR A 14 -7.26 3.57 -12.97
C TYR A 14 -7.29 5.04 -13.40
N ARG A 15 -6.28 5.80 -13.00
CA ARG A 15 -6.08 7.18 -13.43
C ARG A 15 -5.67 7.23 -14.91
N LYS A 16 -5.73 8.42 -15.54
CA LYS A 16 -5.32 8.61 -16.95
C LYS A 16 -3.89 8.13 -17.24
N ASN A 17 -3.00 8.25 -16.25
CA ASN A 17 -1.62 7.78 -16.31
C ASN A 17 -1.45 6.27 -16.02
N GLY A 18 -2.56 5.53 -15.86
CA GLY A 18 -2.55 4.09 -15.64
C GLY A 18 -2.38 3.65 -14.19
N PHE A 19 -2.32 4.57 -13.21
CA PHE A 19 -2.14 4.19 -11.81
C PHE A 19 -3.43 3.72 -11.17
N PRO A 20 -3.41 2.57 -10.46
CA PRO A 20 -4.56 2.08 -9.73
C PRO A 20 -4.89 3.01 -8.55
N PHE A 21 -6.17 3.12 -8.20
CA PHE A 21 -6.62 3.68 -6.93
C PHE A 21 -7.95 3.06 -6.52
N TRP A 22 -8.16 2.88 -5.22
CA TRP A 22 -9.40 2.35 -4.68
C TRP A 22 -10.41 3.46 -4.49
N ASN A 23 -11.55 3.35 -5.18
CA ASN A 23 -12.63 4.32 -5.13
C ASN A 23 -13.84 3.73 -4.41
N VAL A 24 -14.31 4.38 -3.35
CA VAL A 24 -15.69 4.17 -2.88
C VAL A 24 -16.60 5.00 -3.76
N PHE A 25 -17.43 4.32 -4.54
CA PHE A 25 -18.38 4.94 -5.45
C PHE A 25 -19.79 4.76 -4.90
N VAL A 26 -20.43 5.87 -4.57
CA VAL A 26 -21.79 5.90 -4.04
C VAL A 26 -22.70 6.64 -5.01
N ILE A 27 -23.81 6.03 -5.42
CA ILE A 27 -24.84 6.65 -6.26
C ILE A 27 -26.14 6.79 -5.47
N PHE A 28 -26.71 7.98 -5.49
CA PHE A 28 -28.02 8.30 -4.94
C PHE A 28 -28.98 8.75 -6.04
N PRO A 29 -30.15 8.12 -6.19
CA PRO A 29 -31.21 8.63 -7.06
C PRO A 29 -31.87 9.86 -6.44
N VAL A 30 -32.07 10.90 -7.24
CA VAL A 30 -32.87 12.06 -6.86
C VAL A 30 -34.29 11.82 -7.34
N HIS A 31 -35.27 11.88 -6.45
CA HIS A 31 -36.68 11.67 -6.79
C HIS A 31 -37.39 13.02 -6.95
N ASP A 32 -38.23 13.14 -7.98
CA ASP A 32 -39.16 14.27 -8.10
C ASP A 32 -40.43 14.06 -7.25
N ALA A 33 -41.31 15.06 -7.22
CA ALA A 33 -42.58 14.99 -6.49
C ALA A 33 -43.53 13.88 -6.98
N LYS A 34 -43.29 13.30 -8.17
CA LYS A 34 -44.07 12.21 -8.77
C LYS A 34 -43.39 10.85 -8.58
N GLY A 35 -42.30 10.77 -7.83
CA GLY A 35 -41.55 9.54 -7.57
C GLY A 35 -40.69 9.07 -8.76
N LYS A 36 -40.52 9.88 -9.81
CA LYS A 36 -39.60 9.57 -10.92
C LYS A 36 -38.17 9.94 -10.52
N VAL A 37 -37.19 9.30 -11.17
CA VAL A 37 -35.75 9.55 -10.95
C VAL A 37 -35.17 10.34 -12.15
N PRO A 38 -35.28 11.68 -12.18
CA PRO A 38 -34.74 12.49 -13.27
C PRO A 38 -33.20 12.58 -13.26
N ALA A 39 -32.56 12.33 -12.11
CA ALA A 39 -31.12 12.49 -11.95
C ALA A 39 -30.53 11.56 -10.89
N PHE A 40 -29.21 11.44 -10.91
CA PHE A 40 -28.42 10.73 -9.91
C PHE A 40 -27.30 11.63 -9.39
N ILE A 41 -27.03 11.57 -8.09
CA ILE A 41 -25.86 12.17 -7.46
C ILE A 41 -24.86 11.04 -7.23
N ALA A 42 -23.60 11.23 -7.65
CA ALA A 42 -22.54 10.27 -7.41
C ALA A 42 -21.42 10.90 -6.56
N ILE A 43 -21.00 10.19 -5.52
CA ILE A 43 -19.86 10.55 -4.67
C ILE A 43 -18.73 9.57 -4.96
N GLN A 44 -17.53 10.10 -5.18
CA GLN A 44 -16.31 9.32 -5.35
C GLN A 44 -15.35 9.68 -4.22
N GLN A 45 -14.79 8.69 -3.55
CA GLN A 45 -13.80 8.89 -2.51
C GLN A 45 -12.63 7.93 -2.72
N ASP A 46 -11.43 8.48 -2.91
CA ASP A 46 -10.19 7.71 -2.93
C ASP A 46 -9.89 7.19 -1.51
N ILE A 47 -9.93 5.87 -1.33
CA ILE A 47 -9.64 5.16 -0.08
C ILE A 47 -8.36 4.34 -0.18
N THR A 48 -7.48 4.68 -1.14
CA THR A 48 -6.23 3.94 -1.38
C THR A 48 -5.37 3.85 -0.13
N GLU A 49 -5.22 4.95 0.62
CA GLU A 49 -4.44 4.95 1.87
C GLU A 49 -5.02 3.99 2.92
N ILE A 50 -6.34 3.99 3.08
CA ILE A 50 -7.04 3.07 3.99
C ILE A 50 -6.77 1.62 3.57
N ARG A 51 -6.80 1.33 2.27
CA ARG A 51 -6.51 -0.01 1.73
C ARG A 51 -5.04 -0.41 1.88
N MET A 52 -4.12 0.55 1.85
CA MET A 52 -2.69 0.32 2.05
C MET A 52 -2.32 0.09 3.52
N SER A 53 -3.16 0.53 4.47
CA SER A 53 -2.93 0.34 5.92
C SER A 53 -3.02 -1.12 6.40
N GLN A 54 -3.53 -2.03 5.56
CA GLN A 54 -3.63 -3.43 5.93
C GLN A 54 -2.25 -4.11 6.00
N PRO A 55 -2.10 -5.19 6.79
CA PRO A 55 -0.82 -5.89 6.90
C PRO A 55 -0.33 -6.49 5.57
N LEU A 56 0.99 -6.58 5.39
CA LEU A 56 1.63 -7.06 4.16
C LEU A 56 1.13 -8.45 3.72
N TYR A 57 0.84 -9.35 4.64
CA TYR A 57 0.35 -10.69 4.27
C TYR A 57 -1.04 -10.69 3.60
N LYS A 58 -1.78 -9.57 3.68
CA LYS A 58 -3.07 -9.35 2.98
C LYS A 58 -2.92 -8.56 1.68
N TRP A 59 -1.75 -8.01 1.39
CA TRP A 59 -1.53 -7.24 0.18
C TRP A 59 -1.66 -8.12 -1.07
N LEU A 60 -2.57 -7.73 -1.95
CA LEU A 60 -2.63 -8.21 -3.35
C LEU A 60 -1.59 -7.49 -4.22
N SER A 61 -1.38 -7.95 -5.46
CA SER A 61 -0.42 -7.34 -6.39
C SER A 61 -0.71 -5.89 -6.78
N VAL A 62 -1.96 -5.44 -6.63
CA VAL A 62 -2.27 -4.01 -6.76
C VAL A 62 -1.66 -3.17 -5.63
N HIS A 63 -1.55 -3.69 -4.41
CA HIS A 63 -0.96 -2.96 -3.29
C HIS A 63 0.55 -2.83 -3.45
N THR A 64 1.22 -3.85 -3.99
CA THR A 64 2.65 -3.74 -4.32
C THR A 64 2.90 -2.70 -5.41
N SER A 65 1.99 -2.59 -6.39
CA SER A 65 2.04 -1.52 -7.41
C SER A 65 1.83 -0.12 -6.80
N LEU A 66 0.86 0.03 -5.90
CA LEU A 66 0.63 1.29 -5.17
C LEU A 66 1.83 1.69 -4.31
N TRP A 67 2.46 0.71 -3.66
CA TRP A 67 3.69 0.93 -2.91
C TRP A 67 4.85 1.37 -3.81
N LEU A 68 5.01 0.73 -4.97
CA LEU A 68 6.01 1.15 -5.98
C LEU A 68 5.80 2.59 -6.43
N GLU A 69 4.56 3.04 -6.59
CA GLU A 69 4.24 4.44 -6.89
C GLU A 69 4.69 5.36 -5.75
N HIS A 70 4.39 5.00 -4.50
CA HIS A 70 4.78 5.77 -3.32
C HIS A 70 6.30 5.97 -3.18
N ILE A 71 7.10 4.96 -3.55
CA ILE A 71 8.57 5.04 -3.52
C ILE A 71 9.19 5.56 -4.83
N GLY A 72 8.38 6.04 -5.78
CA GLY A 72 8.87 6.61 -7.05
C GLY A 72 9.42 5.57 -8.04
N LYS A 73 9.05 4.29 -7.90
CA LYS A 73 9.44 3.17 -8.77
C LYS A 73 8.25 2.61 -9.55
N ASN A 74 7.31 3.49 -9.91
CA ASN A 74 6.10 3.18 -10.66
C ASN A 74 6.33 2.52 -12.03
N ILE A 75 7.52 2.66 -12.62
CA ILE A 75 7.91 1.96 -13.85
C ILE A 75 7.80 0.43 -13.73
N TYR A 76 7.90 -0.12 -12.51
CA TYR A 76 7.77 -1.56 -12.24
C TYR A 76 6.35 -2.00 -11.86
N SER A 77 5.38 -1.07 -11.79
CA SER A 77 4.00 -1.37 -11.41
C SER A 77 3.37 -2.45 -12.28
N HIS A 78 3.45 -2.30 -13.60
CA HIS A 78 2.91 -3.28 -14.54
C HIS A 78 3.60 -4.65 -14.42
N LEU A 79 4.92 -4.65 -14.22
CA LEU A 79 5.70 -5.87 -14.02
C LEU A 79 5.22 -6.64 -12.78
N PHE A 80 5.06 -5.96 -11.64
CA PHE A 80 4.64 -6.58 -10.38
C PHE A 80 3.19 -7.10 -10.45
N ILE A 81 2.29 -6.35 -11.09
CA ILE A 81 0.91 -6.77 -11.33
C ILE A 81 0.88 -8.04 -12.21
N HIS A 82 1.58 -8.01 -13.35
CA HIS A 82 1.57 -9.11 -14.32
C HIS A 82 2.20 -10.38 -13.73
N LYS A 83 3.28 -10.24 -12.98
CA LYS A 83 3.93 -11.35 -12.26
C LYS A 83 3.18 -11.78 -11.00
N LYS A 84 2.05 -11.13 -10.70
CA LYS A 84 1.21 -11.39 -9.52
C LYS A 84 2.04 -11.43 -8.24
N ILE A 85 2.94 -10.45 -8.09
CA ILE A 85 3.75 -10.27 -6.89
C ILE A 85 2.84 -9.67 -5.83
N ASP A 86 2.36 -10.49 -4.90
CA ASP A 86 1.59 -10.06 -3.74
C ASP A 86 2.52 -9.73 -2.56
N GLY A 87 1.98 -9.30 -1.42
CA GLY A 87 2.82 -8.93 -0.28
C GLY A 87 3.65 -10.08 0.29
N LYS A 88 3.19 -11.34 0.16
CA LYS A 88 3.95 -12.52 0.61
C LYS A 88 5.14 -12.78 -0.31
N LYS A 89 4.94 -12.67 -1.62
CA LYS A 89 6.02 -12.78 -2.60
C LYS A 89 7.00 -11.62 -2.49
N LEU A 90 6.49 -10.40 -2.30
CA LEU A 90 7.30 -9.18 -2.18
C LEU A 90 8.38 -9.32 -1.11
N VAL A 91 7.99 -9.76 0.10
CA VAL A 91 8.93 -9.93 1.22
C VAL A 91 9.90 -11.09 1.05
N ALA A 92 9.63 -12.00 0.11
CA ALA A 92 10.50 -13.12 -0.22
C ALA A 92 11.43 -12.83 -1.41
N LEU A 93 11.31 -11.66 -2.07
CA LEU A 93 12.13 -11.32 -3.22
C LEU A 93 13.58 -11.11 -2.83
N THR A 94 14.47 -11.80 -3.53
CA THR A 94 15.91 -11.55 -3.49
C THR A 94 16.35 -10.56 -4.56
N ILE A 95 17.56 -10.02 -4.43
CA ILE A 95 18.17 -9.16 -5.46
C ILE A 95 18.25 -9.91 -6.80
N ASP A 96 18.69 -11.17 -6.80
CA ASP A 96 18.77 -11.98 -8.03
C ASP A 96 17.40 -12.19 -8.68
N GLN A 97 16.36 -12.38 -7.88
CA GLN A 97 14.99 -12.47 -8.38
C GLN A 97 14.53 -11.15 -8.99
N LEU A 98 14.82 -10.00 -8.36
CA LEU A 98 14.53 -8.68 -8.92
C LEU A 98 15.24 -8.46 -10.26
N LEU A 99 16.54 -8.79 -10.34
CA LEU A 99 17.30 -8.76 -11.58
C LEU A 99 16.66 -9.64 -12.67
N SER A 100 16.26 -10.87 -12.32
CA SER A 100 15.58 -11.78 -13.26
C SER A 100 14.21 -11.30 -13.72
N LEU A 101 13.57 -10.41 -12.95
CA LEU A 101 12.31 -9.76 -13.32
C LEU A 101 12.50 -8.62 -14.34
N GLY A 102 13.75 -8.18 -14.56
CA GLY A 102 14.09 -7.13 -15.52
C GLY A 102 14.35 -5.76 -14.90
N THR A 103 14.61 -5.68 -13.59
CA THR A 103 15.04 -4.42 -12.96
C THR A 103 16.53 -4.16 -13.23
N SER A 104 16.94 -2.88 -13.29
CA SER A 104 18.39 -2.56 -13.31
C SER A 104 19.07 -3.01 -12.02
N LYS A 105 20.41 -3.06 -12.02
CA LYS A 105 21.18 -3.42 -10.83
C LYS A 105 20.95 -2.42 -9.71
N GLU A 106 20.97 -1.13 -10.02
CA GLU A 106 20.75 -0.04 -9.07
C GLU A 106 19.34 -0.14 -8.47
N ASP A 107 18.34 -0.38 -9.31
CA ASP A 107 16.95 -0.48 -8.85
C ASP A 107 16.69 -1.77 -8.07
N ALA A 108 17.35 -2.88 -8.40
CA ALA A 108 17.23 -4.13 -7.64
C ALA A 108 17.71 -3.94 -6.19
N HIS A 109 18.87 -3.29 -5.99
CA HIS A 109 19.37 -2.99 -4.65
C HIS A 109 18.46 -2.01 -3.91
N TYR A 110 18.06 -0.92 -4.56
CA TYR A 110 17.14 0.05 -3.97
C TYR A 110 15.82 -0.59 -3.55
N LEU A 111 15.17 -1.36 -4.43
CA LEU A 111 13.92 -2.06 -4.13
C LEU A 111 14.10 -3.04 -2.98
N PHE A 112 15.19 -3.79 -2.94
CA PHE A 112 15.48 -4.71 -1.85
C PHE A 112 15.58 -3.97 -0.50
N GLU A 113 16.30 -2.85 -0.43
CA GLU A 113 16.37 -2.01 0.77
C GLU A 113 14.99 -1.48 1.19
N GLN A 114 14.20 -0.98 0.24
CA GLN A 114 12.86 -0.48 0.53
C GLN A 114 11.92 -1.60 1.02
N ILE A 115 12.07 -2.83 0.52
CA ILE A 115 11.32 -4.00 1.01
C ILE A 115 11.68 -4.28 2.47
N GLN A 116 12.96 -4.22 2.85
CA GLN A 116 13.37 -4.41 4.25
C GLN A 116 12.74 -3.36 5.17
N ILE A 117 12.78 -2.09 4.77
CA ILE A 117 12.15 -0.98 5.52
C ILE A 117 10.63 -1.20 5.66
N LEU A 118 9.98 -1.63 4.58
CA LEU A 118 8.55 -1.93 4.57
C LEU A 118 8.20 -3.07 5.54
N MET A 119 9.01 -4.14 5.56
CA MET A 119 8.85 -5.27 6.48
C MET A 119 8.99 -4.85 7.94
N GLU A 120 9.99 -4.04 8.27
CA GLU A 120 10.17 -3.53 9.64
C GLU A 120 8.98 -2.68 10.10
N ARG A 121 8.43 -1.85 9.21
CA ARG A 121 7.23 -1.04 9.50
C ARG A 121 6.00 -1.91 9.75
N ASP A 122 5.79 -2.94 8.92
CA ASP A 122 4.69 -3.89 9.10
C ASP A 122 4.81 -4.63 10.43
N LEU A 123 6.02 -5.09 10.80
CA LEU A 123 6.24 -5.78 12.07
C LEU A 123 5.93 -4.89 13.29
N LYS A 124 6.31 -3.62 13.26
CA LYS A 124 6.06 -2.66 14.36
C LYS A 124 4.57 -2.31 14.54
N THR A 125 3.77 -2.44 13.49
CA THR A 125 2.34 -2.07 13.49
C THR A 125 1.42 -3.27 13.73
N ARG A 126 1.94 -4.50 13.81
CA ARG A 126 1.14 -5.70 14.09
C ARG A 126 0.61 -5.71 15.53
N PRO A 127 -0.70 -5.94 15.74
CA PRO A 127 -1.23 -6.15 17.08
C PRO A 127 -0.63 -7.42 17.71
N PHE A 128 -0.29 -7.36 19.00
CA PHE A 128 0.46 -8.37 19.77
C PHE A 128 -0.09 -9.82 19.70
N LYS A 129 -1.33 -10.04 19.26
CA LYS A 129 -2.00 -11.35 19.21
C LYS A 129 -1.42 -12.35 18.17
N HIS A 130 -0.55 -11.92 17.25
CA HIS A 130 -0.05 -12.76 16.13
C HIS A 130 1.46 -13.07 16.14
N LEU A 131 2.18 -12.81 17.23
CA LEU A 131 3.64 -12.96 17.31
C LEU A 131 4.17 -14.39 17.51
N SER A 132 3.35 -15.44 17.37
CA SER A 132 3.74 -16.79 17.82
C SER A 132 4.62 -17.63 16.88
N THR A 133 5.02 -17.19 15.68
CA THR A 133 5.80 -18.10 14.79
C THR A 133 6.84 -17.50 13.85
N SER A 134 7.07 -16.18 13.81
CA SER A 134 8.00 -15.58 12.82
C SER A 134 9.36 -15.14 13.37
N ALA A 135 9.64 -15.32 14.67
CA ALA A 135 10.93 -14.92 15.26
C ALA A 135 12.13 -15.77 14.79
N ALA A 136 11.87 -16.91 14.13
CA ALA A 136 12.92 -17.84 13.71
C ALA A 136 13.76 -17.34 12.51
N SER A 137 13.22 -16.48 11.65
CA SER A 137 13.93 -16.01 10.45
C SER A 137 14.83 -14.79 10.68
N MET A 138 14.77 -14.17 11.88
CA MET A 138 15.48 -12.92 12.20
C MET A 138 16.91 -13.15 12.72
N LYS A 139 17.31 -14.40 12.99
CA LYS A 139 18.61 -14.71 13.63
C LYS A 139 19.82 -14.69 12.68
N SER A 140 19.64 -14.49 11.37
CA SER A 140 20.74 -14.48 10.39
C SER A 140 21.21 -13.09 9.96
N TRP A 141 20.62 -12.00 10.45
CA TRP A 141 21.02 -10.65 10.06
C TRP A 141 22.07 -10.07 11.02
N LYS A 142 23.36 -10.24 10.66
CA LYS A 142 24.50 -9.51 11.23
C LYS A 142 25.07 -8.57 10.16
N GLY A 143 24.33 -7.52 9.82
CA GLY A 143 24.80 -6.45 8.93
C GLY A 143 24.90 -5.16 9.71
N GLY A 144 26.12 -4.78 10.11
CA GLY A 144 26.37 -3.55 10.86
C GLY A 144 26.23 -2.32 9.97
N TYR A 145 25.29 -1.45 10.31
CA TYR A 145 25.34 -0.03 9.98
C TYR A 145 25.05 0.78 11.23
N ASN A 146 26.01 1.64 11.57
CA ASN A 146 26.00 2.48 12.76
C ASN A 146 25.02 3.64 12.51
N VAL A 147 23.89 3.67 13.22
CA VAL A 147 22.94 4.79 13.15
C VAL A 147 23.44 5.89 14.10
N PRO A 148 23.64 7.15 13.67
CA PRO A 148 24.09 8.20 14.57
C PRO A 148 23.05 8.44 15.66
N ARG A 149 23.48 8.37 16.92
CA ARG A 149 22.66 8.68 18.08
C ARG A 149 22.43 10.19 18.13
N ILE A 150 21.25 10.66 17.72
CA ILE A 150 20.85 12.05 17.95
C ILE A 150 20.62 12.22 19.45
N SER A 151 21.51 12.94 20.12
CA SER A 151 21.36 13.37 21.50
C SER A 151 20.27 14.45 21.58
N SER A 152 19.14 14.13 22.21
CA SER A 152 18.13 15.13 22.56
C SER A 152 18.60 15.93 23.77
N SER A 153 19.10 17.15 23.57
CA SER A 153 19.20 18.16 24.63
C SER A 153 17.82 18.81 24.81
N ARG A 154 17.14 18.49 25.90
CA ARG A 154 15.99 19.26 26.39
C ARG A 154 16.51 20.56 27.00
N SER A 155 16.05 21.72 26.53
CA SER A 155 15.96 22.90 27.38
C SER A 155 14.48 23.24 27.54
N ALA A 156 13.97 23.04 28.76
CA ALA A 156 12.75 23.65 29.22
C ALA A 156 13.01 25.16 29.36
N GLY A 157 12.15 25.98 28.77
CA GLY A 157 12.09 27.42 28.97
C GLY A 157 10.66 27.77 29.31
N ASP A 158 10.47 28.20 30.55
CA ASP A 158 9.19 28.41 31.21
C ASP A 158 8.41 29.58 30.60
N CYS A 159 7.09 29.41 30.51
CA CYS A 159 6.14 30.50 30.33
C CYS A 159 5.84 31.14 31.68
N LEU A 160 6.20 32.40 31.85
CA LEU A 160 5.50 33.39 32.67
C LEU A 160 5.46 34.72 31.93
#